data_AF-S4PDN2-F1
#
_entry.id   AF-S4PDN2-F1
#
_cell.length_a   1.000
_cell.length_b   1.000
_cell.length_c   1.000
_cell.angle_alpha   90.00
_cell.angle_beta   90.00
_cell.angle_gamma   90.00
#
_symmetry.space_group_name_H-M   'P 1'
#
loop_
_entity.id
_entity.type
_entity.pdbx_description
1 polymer ?
#
loop_
_entity_poly.entity_id
_entity_poly.type
_entity_poly.pdbx_seq_one_letter_code
_entity_poly.pdbx_strand_id
1 'polypeptide(L)'
;MAEEERKNLKIGVKIFINEDSTTALTECLENVFTALRTEHIENVILSYNPDLQHRDDARVDSSPKNNFAKASPISLGSNVARISSTEVEADNEADARKCEAILPGIKILWAVLEGYVKDGRVQQLGVADVGGGCLRKLHAWALVKPTIAQINLASCCVVPPSLHAFCRANDVQLLTHADPPDLLSIAAAKTLLDAG
;
A
#
# COMPACT_ATOMS: atom_id res chain seq x y z
N MET A 1 -7.05 -9.58 -31.61
CA MET A 1 -5.73 -9.24 -31.08
C MET A 1 -4.87 -10.48 -31.21
N ALA A 2 -3.80 -10.39 -32.00
CA ALA A 2 -2.92 -11.53 -32.24
C ALA A 2 -2.18 -11.90 -30.95
N GLU A 3 -1.86 -13.18 -30.76
CA GLU A 3 -1.18 -13.69 -29.56
C GLU A 3 0.16 -12.96 -29.28
N GLU A 4 0.82 -12.46 -30.33
CA GLU A 4 2.04 -11.66 -30.22
C GLU A 4 1.83 -10.25 -29.66
N GLU A 5 0.69 -9.60 -29.91
CA GLU A 5 0.41 -8.26 -29.36
C GLU A 5 0.21 -8.30 -27.84
N ARG A 6 -0.25 -9.45 -27.30
CA ARG A 6 -0.40 -9.64 -25.85
C ARG A 6 0.95 -9.77 -25.13
N LYS A 7 1.97 -10.32 -25.78
CA LYS A 7 3.30 -10.52 -25.18
C LYS A 7 4.05 -9.22 -24.89
N ASN A 8 3.70 -8.14 -25.59
CA ASN A 8 4.36 -6.84 -25.42
C ASN A 8 3.56 -5.86 -24.54
N LEU A 9 2.46 -6.32 -23.93
CA LEU A 9 1.64 -5.51 -23.03
C LEU A 9 2.19 -5.59 -21.61
N LYS A 10 2.52 -4.43 -21.03
CA LYS A 10 2.89 -4.34 -19.61
C LYS A 10 1.65 -4.40 -18.74
N ILE A 11 1.43 -5.54 -18.09
CA ILE A 11 0.30 -5.76 -17.19
C ILE A 11 0.72 -5.42 -15.76
N GLY A 12 -0.02 -4.50 -15.15
CA GLY A 12 0.07 -4.22 -13.72
C GLY A 12 -1.18 -4.72 -13.00
N VAL A 13 -1.00 -5.37 -11.86
CA VAL A 13 -2.07 -5.92 -11.02
C VAL A 13 -1.94 -5.32 -9.62
N LYS A 14 -3.05 -4.82 -9.07
CA LYS A 14 -3.14 -4.39 -7.68
C LYS A 14 -4.04 -5.36 -6.92
N ILE A 15 -3.47 -5.98 -5.88
CA ILE A 15 -4.16 -6.98 -5.06
C ILE A 15 -4.59 -6.29 -3.76
N PHE A 16 -5.89 -6.30 -3.52
CA PHE A 16 -6.49 -5.84 -2.28
C PHE A 16 -6.75 -7.06 -1.40
N ILE A 17 -6.23 -7.03 -0.17
CA ILE A 17 -6.37 -8.14 0.76
C ILE A 17 -6.50 -7.62 2.19
N ASN A 18 -7.36 -8.24 2.99
CA ASN A 18 -7.67 -7.88 4.37
C ASN A 18 -7.22 -8.96 5.38
N GLU A 19 -6.70 -10.08 4.90
CA GLU A 19 -6.17 -11.17 5.71
C GLU A 19 -4.76 -11.52 5.25
N ASP A 20 -3.94 -12.06 6.14
CA ASP A 20 -2.60 -12.56 5.84
C ASP A 20 -2.61 -13.99 5.29
N SER A 21 -3.72 -14.40 4.67
CA SER A 21 -3.90 -15.72 4.07
C SER A 21 -3.06 -15.90 2.81
N THR A 22 -1.99 -16.67 2.93
CA THR A 22 -1.10 -17.05 1.81
C THR A 22 -1.82 -17.86 0.75
N THR A 23 -2.77 -18.72 1.16
CA THR A 23 -3.61 -19.49 0.24
C THR A 23 -4.49 -18.59 -0.60
N ALA A 24 -5.17 -17.61 0.01
CA ALA A 24 -6.04 -16.69 -0.72
C ALA A 24 -5.25 -15.83 -1.72
N LEU A 25 -4.06 -15.36 -1.32
CA LEU A 25 -3.17 -14.61 -2.21
C LEU A 25 -2.70 -15.47 -3.40
N THR A 26 -2.30 -16.72 -3.14
CA THR A 26 -1.85 -17.66 -4.17
C THR A 26 -2.99 -17.94 -5.16
N GLU A 27 -4.17 -18.29 -4.67
CA GLU A 27 -5.35 -18.54 -5.49
C GLU A 27 -5.74 -17.31 -6.32
N CYS A 28 -5.70 -16.11 -5.72
CA CYS A 28 -5.95 -14.85 -6.41
C CYS A 28 -4.99 -14.66 -7.59
N LEU A 29 -3.68 -14.86 -7.38
CA LEU A 29 -2.68 -14.73 -8.44
C LEU A 29 -2.88 -15.77 -9.55
N GLU A 30 -3.09 -17.04 -9.22
CA GLU A 30 -3.34 -18.09 -10.23
C GLU A 30 -4.59 -17.80 -11.07
N ASN A 31 -5.66 -17.30 -10.42
CA ASN A 31 -6.87 -16.87 -11.10
C ASN A 31 -6.61 -15.68 -12.03
N VAL A 32 -5.77 -14.71 -11.64
CA VAL A 32 -5.38 -13.58 -12.48
C VAL A 32 -4.59 -14.04 -13.71
N PHE A 33 -3.59 -14.90 -13.54
CA PHE A 33 -2.82 -15.46 -14.67
C PHE A 33 -3.74 -16.18 -15.66
N THR A 34 -4.68 -16.99 -15.14
CA THR A 34 -5.67 -17.72 -15.94
C THR A 34 -6.61 -16.78 -16.68
N ALA A 35 -7.18 -15.79 -15.99
CA ALA A 35 -8.15 -14.85 -16.55
C ALA A 35 -7.52 -13.96 -17.64
N LEU A 36 -6.30 -13.49 -17.42
CA LEU A 36 -5.58 -12.65 -18.37
C LEU A 36 -4.91 -13.47 -19.49
N ARG A 37 -4.83 -14.80 -19.33
CA ARG A 37 -4.12 -15.73 -20.23
C ARG A 37 -2.68 -15.27 -20.46
N THR A 38 -2.00 -14.98 -19.35
CA THR A 38 -0.59 -14.61 -19.32
C THR A 38 0.14 -15.49 -18.32
N GLU A 39 1.41 -15.75 -18.59
CA GLU A 39 2.32 -16.41 -17.64
C GLU A 39 3.15 -15.40 -16.84
N HIS A 40 3.13 -14.13 -17.28
CA HIS A 40 3.98 -13.06 -16.76
C HIS A 40 3.15 -11.81 -16.45
N ILE A 41 3.43 -11.20 -15.30
CA ILE A 41 2.89 -9.90 -14.87
C ILE A 41 4.06 -8.97 -14.59
N GLU A 42 4.04 -7.77 -15.15
CA GLU A 42 5.12 -6.81 -14.94
C GLU A 42 5.13 -6.34 -13.48
N ASN A 43 3.99 -5.84 -12.99
CA ASN A 43 3.91 -5.20 -11.68
C ASN A 43 2.82 -5.83 -10.84
N VAL A 44 3.15 -6.28 -9.63
CA VAL A 44 2.16 -6.66 -8.62
C VAL A 44 2.26 -5.71 -7.43
N ILE A 45 1.18 -5.01 -7.12
CA ILE A 45 1.09 -4.05 -6.02
C ILE A 45 0.20 -4.61 -4.92
N LEU A 46 0.75 -4.80 -3.72
CA LEU A 46 0.02 -5.28 -2.56
C LEU A 46 -0.63 -4.13 -1.78
N SER A 47 -1.94 -4.19 -1.59
CA SER A 47 -2.73 -3.29 -0.74
C SER A 47 -3.33 -4.07 0.42
N TYR A 48 -2.64 -4.08 1.57
CA TYR A 48 -3.06 -4.84 2.75
C TYR A 48 -3.77 -3.94 3.78
N ASN A 49 -5.05 -4.22 4.03
CA ASN A 49 -5.92 -3.44 4.92
C ASN A 49 -6.74 -4.37 5.83
N PRO A 50 -6.20 -4.83 6.97
CA PRO A 50 -6.91 -5.76 7.86
C PRO A 50 -8.11 -5.14 8.58
N ASP A 51 -8.11 -3.82 8.78
CA ASP A 51 -9.17 -3.11 9.49
C ASP A 51 -10.52 -3.07 8.75
N LEU A 52 -10.57 -3.49 7.48
CA LEU A 52 -11.81 -3.53 6.69
C LEU A 52 -12.83 -4.54 7.22
N GLN A 53 -12.40 -5.54 8.00
CA GLN A 53 -13.33 -6.54 8.56
C GLN A 53 -14.24 -5.98 9.67
N HIS A 54 -13.90 -4.84 10.29
CA HIS A 54 -14.62 -4.31 11.45
C HIS A 54 -15.62 -3.19 11.14
N ARG A 55 -15.74 -2.77 9.87
CA ARG A 55 -16.62 -1.64 9.52
C ARG A 55 -18.05 -2.02 9.15
N ASP A 56 -18.34 -3.31 8.91
CA ASP A 56 -19.69 -3.76 8.61
C ASP A 56 -20.62 -3.78 9.84
N ASP A 57 -20.07 -3.96 11.05
CA ASP A 57 -20.89 -4.02 12.28
C ASP A 57 -21.12 -2.66 12.97
N ALA A 58 -20.40 -1.61 12.59
CA ALA A 58 -20.39 -0.32 13.30
C ALA A 58 -21.27 0.78 12.66
N ARG A 59 -22.28 0.41 11.86
CA ARG A 59 -23.34 1.34 11.43
C ARG A 59 -24.47 1.41 12.45
N VAL A 60 -24.15 1.81 13.68
CA VAL A 60 -25.12 2.44 14.58
C VAL A 60 -24.61 3.84 14.90
N ASP A 61 -25.41 4.80 14.43
CA ASP A 61 -25.38 6.24 14.65
C ASP A 61 -24.53 6.74 15.84
N SER A 62 -23.44 7.43 15.54
CA SER A 62 -22.92 8.47 16.42
C SER A 62 -22.26 9.58 15.60
N SER A 63 -23.09 10.55 15.26
CA SER A 63 -22.70 11.88 14.81
C SER A 63 -21.58 12.50 15.67
N PRO A 64 -20.39 12.85 15.11
CA PRO A 64 -19.45 13.73 15.78
C PRO A 64 -19.76 15.17 15.39
N LYS A 65 -20.13 15.95 16.40
CA LYS A 65 -20.37 17.39 16.30
C LYS A 65 -19.11 18.12 15.82
N ASN A 66 -19.31 18.88 14.76
CA ASN A 66 -18.40 19.84 14.17
C ASN A 66 -18.09 20.97 15.18
N ASN A 67 -16.85 21.09 15.65
CA ASN A 67 -16.40 22.25 16.43
C ASN A 67 -15.18 22.89 15.74
N PHE A 68 -15.47 23.98 15.01
CA PHE A 68 -14.48 24.96 14.60
C PHE A 68 -13.92 25.68 15.83
N ALA A 69 -12.59 25.69 15.99
CA ALA A 69 -11.90 26.66 16.83
C ALA A 69 -10.70 27.25 16.07
N LYS A 70 -10.79 28.56 15.79
CA LYS A 70 -9.70 29.41 15.34
C LYS A 70 -8.73 29.64 16.50
N ALA A 71 -7.42 29.64 16.21
CA ALA A 71 -6.51 30.80 16.37
C ALA A 71 -5.04 30.37 16.51
N SER A 72 -4.16 31.02 15.75
CA SER A 72 -2.74 31.18 16.06
C SER A 72 -2.56 32.29 17.11
N PRO A 73 -1.44 32.30 17.87
CA PRO A 73 -0.43 33.32 17.58
C PRO A 73 1.05 32.89 17.74
N ILE A 74 1.88 33.78 17.22
CA ILE A 74 3.35 33.86 17.10
C ILE A 74 4.11 33.66 18.43
N SER A 75 5.29 33.04 18.38
CA SER A 75 6.45 33.46 19.20
C SER A 75 7.79 33.17 18.52
N LEU A 76 8.56 34.26 18.37
CA LEU A 76 9.98 34.29 18.07
C LEU A 76 10.79 33.71 19.23
N GLY A 77 11.85 32.97 18.90
CA GLY A 77 12.90 32.59 19.85
C GLY A 77 14.02 31.84 19.15
N SER A 78 15.04 32.57 18.69
CA SER A 78 16.27 32.00 18.14
C SER A 78 17.07 31.34 19.26
N ASN A 79 17.62 30.13 19.03
CA ASN A 79 18.84 29.63 19.68
C ASN A 79 19.50 28.60 18.76
N VAL A 80 20.68 28.95 18.24
CA VAL A 80 21.59 28.05 17.53
C VAL A 80 22.18 27.07 18.54
N ALA A 81 21.90 25.78 18.37
CA ALA A 81 22.65 24.69 18.99
C ALA A 81 22.98 23.65 17.91
N ARG A 82 24.27 23.34 17.85
CA ARG A 82 24.96 22.50 16.87
C ARG A 82 24.86 21.02 17.29
N ILE A 83 24.73 20.15 16.28
CA ILE A 83 25.05 18.71 16.15
C ILE A 83 24.35 17.65 17.04
N SER A 84 23.44 16.89 16.42
CA SER A 84 23.63 15.45 16.14
C SER A 84 22.66 15.02 15.02
N SER A 85 23.21 14.48 13.93
CA SER A 85 22.43 14.04 12.75
C SER A 85 21.75 12.71 13.02
N THR A 86 20.62 12.76 13.70
CA THR A 86 19.54 11.77 13.54
C THR A 86 18.38 12.55 12.99
N GLU A 87 18.20 12.49 11.67
CA GLU A 87 17.03 13.05 11.01
C GLU A 87 15.80 12.43 11.67
N VAL A 88 15.13 13.24 12.49
CA VAL A 88 13.88 12.87 13.15
C VAL A 88 12.87 12.61 12.05
N GLU A 89 12.62 11.32 11.82
CA GLU A 89 11.64 10.81 10.89
C GLU A 89 10.29 11.41 11.27
N ALA A 90 9.69 12.21 10.38
CA ALA A 90 8.32 12.68 10.55
C ALA A 90 7.33 11.55 10.24
N ASP A 91 7.44 10.43 10.95
CA ASP A 91 6.36 9.47 11.07
C ASP A 91 5.60 9.87 12.36
N ASN A 92 4.36 10.35 12.21
CA ASN A 92 3.53 10.63 13.37
C ASN A 92 3.30 9.32 14.16
N GLU A 93 3.12 9.42 15.49
CA GLU A 93 2.83 8.26 16.37
C GLU A 93 1.73 7.33 15.81
N ALA A 94 0.73 7.89 15.12
CA ALA A 94 -0.33 7.13 14.45
C ALA A 94 0.18 6.26 13.29
N ASP A 95 1.10 6.77 12.46
CA ASP A 95 1.68 6.04 11.33
C ASP A 95 2.59 4.92 11.82
N ALA A 96 3.34 5.15 12.90
CA ALA A 96 4.16 4.13 13.54
C ALA A 96 3.31 2.97 14.09
N ARG A 97 2.17 3.29 14.74
CA ARG A 97 1.22 2.26 15.21
C ARG A 97 0.59 1.48 14.07
N LYS A 98 0.13 2.17 13.01
CA LYS A 98 -0.42 1.52 11.83
C LYS A 98 0.62 0.58 11.20
N CYS A 99 1.86 1.05 11.06
CA CYS A 99 2.98 0.25 10.57
C CYS A 99 3.15 -1.03 11.37
N GLU A 100 3.18 -0.95 12.71
CA GLU A 100 3.42 -2.12 13.56
C GLU A 100 2.28 -3.15 13.45
N ALA A 101 1.04 -2.69 13.25
CA ALA A 101 -0.12 -3.56 13.07
C ALA A 101 -0.10 -4.31 11.72
N ILE A 102 0.22 -3.62 10.61
CA ILE A 102 0.09 -4.21 9.27
C ILE A 102 1.36 -4.92 8.78
N LEU A 103 2.54 -4.50 9.24
CA LEU A 103 3.82 -4.99 8.71
C LEU A 103 4.00 -6.51 8.86
N PRO A 104 3.61 -7.18 9.97
CA PRO A 104 3.70 -8.63 10.07
C PRO A 104 2.91 -9.36 8.98
N GLY A 105 1.66 -8.94 8.74
CA GLY A 105 0.82 -9.52 7.68
C GLY A 105 1.39 -9.25 6.29
N ILE A 106 1.89 -8.04 6.03
CA ILE A 106 2.59 -7.73 4.79
C ILE A 106 3.78 -8.67 4.58
N LYS A 107 4.61 -8.95 5.60
CA LYS A 107 5.77 -9.85 5.46
C LYS A 107 5.37 -11.28 5.09
N ILE A 108 4.29 -11.80 5.66
CA ILE A 108 3.76 -13.13 5.34
C ILE A 108 3.36 -13.19 3.86
N LEU A 109 2.59 -12.20 3.41
CA LEU A 109 2.12 -12.10 2.02
C LEU A 109 3.28 -11.82 1.05
N TRP A 110 4.23 -10.98 1.45
CA TRP A 110 5.40 -10.62 0.64
C TRP A 110 6.26 -11.83 0.36
N ALA A 111 6.48 -12.72 1.33
CA ALA A 111 7.24 -13.95 1.11
C ALA A 111 6.65 -14.85 0.01
N VAL A 112 5.32 -14.85 -0.15
CA VAL A 112 4.66 -15.54 -1.27
C VAL A 112 4.99 -14.83 -2.59
N LEU A 113 4.84 -13.50 -2.63
CA LEU A 113 5.13 -12.69 -3.82
C LEU A 113 6.60 -12.82 -4.27
N GLU A 114 7.54 -12.92 -3.33
CA GLU A 114 8.95 -13.19 -3.62
C GLU A 114 9.15 -14.51 -4.37
N GLY A 115 8.34 -15.54 -4.06
CA GLY A 115 8.31 -16.79 -4.81
C GLY A 115 7.92 -16.60 -6.27
N TYR A 116 6.87 -15.82 -6.54
CA TYR A 116 6.44 -15.51 -7.91
C TYR A 116 7.48 -14.74 -8.72
N VAL A 117 8.27 -13.88 -8.06
CA VAL A 117 9.39 -13.19 -8.71
C VAL A 117 10.53 -14.14 -9.00
N LYS A 118 10.87 -15.01 -8.05
CA LYS A 118 11.90 -16.03 -8.22
C LYS A 118 11.57 -16.98 -9.38
N ASP A 119 10.30 -17.31 -9.55
CA ASP A 119 9.81 -18.16 -10.63
C ASP A 119 9.71 -17.43 -11.98
N GLY A 120 10.03 -16.12 -12.02
CA GLY A 120 10.01 -15.30 -13.23
C GLY A 120 8.61 -14.88 -13.69
N ARG A 121 7.57 -15.23 -12.92
CA ARG A 121 6.16 -14.94 -13.28
C ARG A 121 5.76 -13.51 -12.95
N VAL A 122 6.46 -12.87 -12.02
CA VAL A 122 6.27 -11.46 -11.66
C VAL A 122 7.61 -10.72 -11.77
N GLN A 123 7.63 -9.56 -12.40
CA GLN A 123 8.88 -8.82 -12.60
C GLN A 123 9.18 -7.83 -11.48
N GLN A 124 8.17 -7.11 -11.00
CA GLN A 124 8.32 -6.04 -10.01
C GLN A 124 7.23 -6.14 -8.93
N LEU A 125 7.63 -5.89 -7.69
CA LEU A 125 6.72 -5.82 -6.55
C LEU A 125 6.55 -4.38 -6.07
N GLY A 126 5.34 -4.07 -5.65
CA GLY A 126 4.96 -2.81 -5.06
C GLY A 126 4.09 -2.96 -3.83
N VAL A 127 4.02 -1.90 -3.04
CA VAL A 127 3.15 -1.81 -1.87
C VAL A 127 2.35 -0.51 -1.90
N ALA A 128 1.09 -0.56 -1.48
CA ALA A 128 0.20 0.58 -1.41
C ALA A 128 -0.13 0.95 0.05
N ASP A 129 -0.41 2.22 0.29
CA ASP A 129 -1.01 2.75 1.54
C ASP A 129 -0.21 2.49 2.82
N VAL A 130 1.12 2.32 2.67
CA VAL A 130 2.08 2.23 3.76
C VAL A 130 2.82 3.55 3.98
N GLY A 131 2.99 3.93 5.25
CA GLY A 131 3.78 5.11 5.64
C GLY A 131 5.28 4.91 5.41
N GLY A 132 6.05 6.00 5.51
CA GLY A 132 7.48 5.99 5.23
C GLY A 132 8.26 5.01 6.10
N GLY A 133 8.04 4.99 7.41
CA GLY A 133 8.68 4.04 8.32
C GLY A 133 8.36 2.59 8.00
N CYS A 134 7.11 2.30 7.60
CA CYS A 134 6.70 0.96 7.19
C CYS A 134 7.43 0.52 5.91
N LEU A 135 7.47 1.38 4.90
CA LEU A 135 8.20 1.13 3.66
C LEU A 135 9.69 0.88 3.91
N ARG A 136 10.34 1.70 4.76
CA ARG A 136 11.76 1.52 5.11
C ARG A 136 12.00 0.17 5.78
N LYS A 137 11.17 -0.21 6.76
CA LYS A 137 11.27 -1.50 7.45
C LYS A 137 11.04 -2.68 6.50
N LEU A 138 10.03 -2.61 5.64
CA LEU A 138 9.75 -3.64 4.63
C LEU A 138 10.91 -3.77 3.64
N HIS A 139 11.37 -2.64 3.09
CA HIS A 139 12.49 -2.62 2.16
C HIS A 139 13.78 -3.15 2.79
N ALA A 140 14.07 -2.83 4.05
CA ALA A 140 15.24 -3.37 4.73
C ALA A 140 15.16 -4.91 4.89
N TRP A 141 13.99 -5.42 5.24
CA TRP A 141 13.77 -6.84 5.51
C TRP A 141 13.67 -7.73 4.26
N ALA A 142 12.98 -7.27 3.21
CA ALA A 142 12.62 -8.10 2.06
C ALA A 142 13.84 -8.56 1.25
N LEU A 143 13.80 -9.78 0.71
CA LEU A 143 14.79 -10.27 -0.24
C LEU A 143 14.58 -9.64 -1.62
N VAL A 144 13.34 -9.65 -2.11
CA VAL A 144 12.93 -8.89 -3.28
C VAL A 144 12.37 -7.55 -2.81
N LYS A 145 13.09 -6.48 -3.12
CA LYS A 145 12.76 -5.14 -2.65
C LYS A 145 11.48 -4.62 -3.32
N PRO A 146 10.59 -3.91 -2.60
CA PRO A 146 9.53 -3.15 -3.24
C PRO A 146 10.17 -2.09 -4.14
N THR A 147 9.85 -2.15 -5.43
CA THR A 147 10.30 -1.17 -6.44
C THR A 147 9.22 -0.14 -6.75
N ILE A 148 8.02 -0.32 -6.21
CA ILE A 148 6.89 0.59 -6.36
C ILE A 148 6.30 0.88 -4.97
N ALA A 149 6.07 2.14 -4.67
CA ALA A 149 5.30 2.59 -3.51
C ALA A 149 4.10 3.40 -4.01
N GLN A 150 2.89 3.01 -3.63
CA GLN A 150 1.66 3.70 -3.98
C GLN A 150 1.07 4.42 -2.77
N ILE A 151 0.72 5.69 -2.94
CA ILE A 151 0.07 6.50 -1.89
C ILE A 151 -1.31 6.99 -2.37
N ASN A 152 -2.30 6.93 -1.48
CA ASN A 152 -3.62 7.46 -1.77
C ASN A 152 -3.64 9.00 -1.67
N LEU A 153 -4.08 9.67 -2.75
CA LEU A 153 -4.22 11.13 -2.81
C LEU A 153 -5.21 11.67 -1.77
N ALA A 154 -6.25 10.91 -1.42
CA ALA A 154 -7.21 11.29 -0.38
C ALA A 154 -6.56 11.40 1.00
N SER A 155 -5.44 10.71 1.22
CA SER A 155 -4.72 10.68 2.48
C SER A 155 -3.44 11.54 2.48
N CYS A 156 -3.04 12.10 1.33
CA CYS A 156 -1.76 12.79 1.19
C CYS A 156 -1.80 13.85 0.09
N CYS A 157 -2.19 15.09 0.44
CA CYS A 157 -2.14 16.23 -0.49
C CYS A 157 -0.71 16.69 -0.79
N VAL A 158 0.25 16.33 0.08
CA VAL A 158 1.68 16.67 -0.05
C VAL A 158 2.48 15.46 0.41
N VAL A 159 3.23 14.87 -0.52
CA VAL A 159 4.14 13.76 -0.23
C VAL A 159 5.24 14.22 0.72
N PRO A 160 5.50 13.52 1.84
CA PRO A 160 6.60 13.86 2.73
C PRO A 160 7.95 13.86 1.99
N PRO A 161 8.77 14.93 2.11
CA PRO A 161 10.07 15.00 1.44
C PRO A 161 11.03 13.84 1.77
N SER A 162 10.97 13.35 3.01
CA SER A 162 11.75 12.19 3.48
C SER A 162 11.38 10.90 2.75
N LEU A 163 10.09 10.65 2.52
CA LEU A 163 9.61 9.51 1.75
C LEU A 163 10.08 9.59 0.30
N HIS A 164 9.94 10.75 -0.32
CA HIS A 164 10.39 10.95 -1.69
C HIS A 164 11.92 10.77 -1.84
N ALA A 165 12.71 11.29 -0.88
CA ALA A 165 14.15 11.11 -0.85
C ALA A 165 14.54 9.62 -0.71
N PHE A 166 13.87 8.89 0.20
CA PHE A 166 14.08 7.45 0.36
C PHE A 166 13.77 6.69 -0.94
N CYS A 167 12.63 6.95 -1.56
CA CYS A 167 12.23 6.29 -2.79
C CYS A 167 13.24 6.53 -3.90
N ARG A 168 13.67 7.78 -4.10
CA ARG A 168 14.70 8.13 -5.09
C ARG A 168 16.04 7.43 -4.83
N ALA A 169 16.46 7.36 -3.57
CA ALA A 169 17.75 6.77 -3.21
C ALA A 169 17.80 5.24 -3.38
N ASN A 170 16.64 4.58 -3.34
CA ASN A 170 16.51 3.12 -3.42
C ASN A 170 15.86 2.65 -4.74
N ASP A 171 15.75 3.54 -5.74
CA ASP A 171 15.09 3.27 -7.03
C ASP A 171 13.66 2.72 -6.89
N VAL A 172 12.93 3.23 -5.90
CA VAL A 172 11.52 2.93 -5.70
C VAL A 172 10.69 3.98 -6.44
N GLN A 173 9.86 3.53 -7.37
CA GLN A 173 8.91 4.38 -8.07
C GLN A 173 7.76 4.78 -7.12
N LEU A 174 7.67 6.07 -6.82
CA LEU A 174 6.57 6.60 -6.02
C LEU A 174 5.41 7.00 -6.94
N LEU A 175 4.27 6.32 -6.80
CA LEU A 175 3.05 6.52 -7.57
C LEU A 175 1.91 6.98 -6.68
N THR A 176 0.94 7.65 -7.27
CA THR A 176 -0.29 8.11 -6.60
C THR A 176 -1.49 7.34 -7.13
N HIS A 177 -2.45 7.01 -6.27
CA HIS A 177 -3.73 6.44 -6.68
C HIS A 177 -4.90 7.14 -5.96
N ALA A 178 -6.12 6.87 -6.45
CA ALA A 178 -7.37 7.40 -5.92
C ALA A 178 -8.40 6.28 -5.72
N ASP A 179 -7.91 5.06 -5.45
CA ASP A 179 -8.79 3.92 -5.18
C ASP A 179 -9.63 4.21 -3.93
N PRO A 180 -10.93 3.84 -3.92
CA PRO A 180 -11.76 3.99 -2.74
C PRO A 180 -11.21 3.12 -1.61
N PRO A 181 -11.28 3.59 -0.35
CA PRO A 181 -10.75 2.84 0.80
C PRO A 181 -11.45 1.51 1.03
N ASP A 182 -12.65 1.33 0.46
CA ASP A 182 -13.54 0.19 0.69
C ASP A 182 -13.79 -0.64 -0.59
N LEU A 183 -12.77 -0.75 -1.45
CA LEU A 183 -12.92 -1.42 -2.74
C LEU A 183 -13.38 -2.88 -2.60
N LEU A 184 -12.93 -3.59 -1.56
CA LEU A 184 -13.33 -4.98 -1.32
C LEU A 184 -14.82 -5.10 -1.00
N SER A 185 -15.38 -4.22 -0.17
CA SER A 185 -16.82 -4.25 0.15
C SER A 185 -17.67 -3.82 -1.03
N ILE A 186 -17.21 -2.84 -1.83
CA ILE A 186 -17.88 -2.45 -3.08
C ILE A 186 -17.90 -3.62 -4.07
N ALA A 187 -16.79 -4.33 -4.21
CA ALA A 187 -16.69 -5.50 -5.08
C ALA A 187 -17.62 -6.63 -4.62
N ALA A 188 -17.61 -6.94 -3.32
CA ALA A 188 -18.50 -7.96 -2.74
C ALA A 188 -19.98 -7.62 -2.95
N ALA A 189 -20.38 -6.37 -2.69
CA ALA A 189 -21.75 -5.92 -2.92
C ALA A 189 -22.17 -6.05 -4.39
N LYS A 190 -21.28 -5.71 -5.32
CA LYS A 190 -21.56 -5.84 -6.75
C LYS A 190 -21.68 -7.31 -7.19
N THR A 191 -20.82 -8.20 -6.70
CA THR A 191 -20.92 -9.64 -6.99
C THR A 191 -22.24 -10.24 -6.52
N LEU A 192 -22.75 -9.79 -5.35
CA LEU A 192 -24.06 -10.22 -4.86
C LEU A 192 -25.22 -9.68 -5.70
N LEU A 193 -25.11 -8.45 -6.21
CA LEU A 193 -26.11 -7.83 -7.08
C LEU A 193 -26.16 -8.48 -8.48
N ASP A 194 -25.01 -8.85 -9.04
CA ASP A 194 -24.91 -9.46 -10.36
C ASP A 194 -25.29 -10.96 -10.36
N ALA A 195 -25.39 -11.57 -9.17
CA ALA A 195 -25.79 -12.98 -8.97
C ALA A 195 -27.30 -13.19 -8.73
N GLY A 196 -28.11 -12.13 -8.78
CA GLY A 196 -29.57 -12.16 -8.66
C GLY A 196 -30.27 -11.88 -9.99
#